data_AF-A0A9E2TSD0-F1
#
_entry.id   AF-A0A9E2TSD0-F1
#
_cell.length_a   1.000
_cell.length_b   1.000
_cell.length_c   1.000
_cell.angle_alpha   90.00
_cell.angle_beta   90.00
_cell.angle_gamma   90.00
#
_symmetry.space_group_name_H-M   'P 1'
#
loop_
_entity.id
_entity.type
_entity.pdbx_description
1 polymer ?
#
loop_
_entity_poly.entity_id
_entity_poly.type
_entity_poly.pdbx_seq_one_letter_code
_entity_poly.pdbx_strand_id
1 'polypeptide(L)'
;MPIRRSPASILTHENVSRTLNELATAHTIERIWTRDHTLWHPDPTEIDNRLGWLTVLDQMRDGLTELRAFAQAAREAHTSDVVLLGMGGSSLGPEVLRCTFGSARGYPRLWVLDSTVPGWVRAVTSTIQPARTLFLVASKSGGTVEVMSLFAHFWELVQRTKGNRGGAQFVAITDPGTGLEALAQHKGFWRTFTNPPDIGGRYSVLSYFGLVPAALLGMDVGKLLARADAMREACRRRTAPAQDNPGAALGAVMGAMAKAGRDKVTLLTSPALTSFGLWVEQLLAESTGKQGTGLIPVAGEPIAPHGAYGHDRLFLYVRLKGDRNGSLDQATARLQAAGHPVLRLDMSDRYDLGGEFFRWEFATAVAGHILGIQPFDQPNVQESKNNTAQVLQQAENNGALPSIPASPPKAALAQLLQQAGGNRYLALLAYTTPSAQVEAALRALRKVLVTRYRIATTAGYGPRYLHSTGQLHKGGPNSGLFLELVDRMKPDLPVPGQPFTFGTLAQAQAIGDLQSLHAHQRSALRVALGPKPADTIRALSASLTLQRGTSRPAKKRTASRSRRRH
;
A
#
# COMPACT_ATOMS: atom_id res chain seq x y z
N MET A 1 -6.93 -16.04 16.90
CA MET A 1 -5.65 -16.59 16.41
C MET A 1 -4.58 -16.29 17.44
N PRO A 2 -3.90 -17.29 18.03
CA PRO A 2 -2.91 -17.02 19.06
C PRO A 2 -1.61 -16.50 18.45
N ILE A 3 -1.03 -15.46 19.04
CA ILE A 3 0.39 -15.12 18.85
C ILE A 3 1.20 -16.22 19.55
N ARG A 4 2.10 -16.90 18.84
CA ARG A 4 2.86 -18.01 19.44
C ARG A 4 3.80 -17.49 20.53
N ARG A 5 3.59 -17.96 21.76
CA ARG A 5 4.46 -17.66 22.91
C ARG A 5 5.64 -18.62 22.93
N SER A 6 6.83 -18.06 22.94
CA SER A 6 8.10 -18.75 23.19
C SER A 6 8.84 -17.96 24.28
N PRO A 7 9.68 -18.56 25.12
CA PRO A 7 10.54 -17.81 26.06
C PRO A 7 11.48 -16.80 25.35
N ALA A 8 11.73 -16.99 24.05
CA ALA A 8 12.42 -16.04 23.17
C ALA A 8 11.45 -15.17 22.35
N SER A 9 10.20 -15.00 22.81
CA SER A 9 9.19 -14.19 22.13
C SER A 9 9.53 -12.72 22.28
N ILE A 10 9.37 -11.96 21.19
CA ILE A 10 9.47 -10.50 21.22
C ILE A 10 8.52 -9.84 22.25
N LEU A 11 7.45 -10.53 22.67
CA LEU A 11 6.54 -10.04 23.69
C LEU A 11 7.16 -9.95 25.10
N THR A 12 8.23 -10.71 25.36
CA THR A 12 8.99 -10.66 26.62
C THR A 12 10.20 -9.74 26.53
N HIS A 13 10.38 -9.04 25.41
CA HIS A 13 11.41 -8.02 25.27
C HIS A 13 11.09 -6.84 26.19
N GLU A 14 12.08 -6.36 26.96
CA GLU A 14 11.90 -5.35 28.01
C GLU A 14 11.10 -4.12 27.56
N ASN A 15 11.48 -3.51 26.42
CA ASN A 15 10.75 -2.37 25.86
C ASN A 15 9.28 -2.69 25.52
N VAL A 16 8.98 -3.89 25.03
CA VAL A 16 7.61 -4.30 24.70
C VAL A 16 6.81 -4.54 25.97
N SER A 17 7.39 -5.23 26.95
CA SER A 17 6.74 -5.47 28.25
C SER A 17 6.45 -4.16 29.00
N ARG A 18 7.38 -3.20 28.97
CA ARG A 18 7.16 -1.85 29.51
C ARG A 18 5.98 -1.16 28.82
N THR A 19 5.97 -1.12 27.49
CA THR A 19 4.88 -0.51 26.72
C THR A 19 3.54 -1.20 26.97
N LEU A 20 3.50 -2.52 27.11
CA LEU A 20 2.27 -3.26 27.44
C LEU A 20 1.72 -2.87 28.83
N ASN A 21 2.60 -2.64 29.81
CA ASN A 21 2.20 -2.14 31.13
C ASN A 21 1.68 -0.70 31.04
N GLU A 22 2.34 0.17 30.29
CA GLU A 22 1.89 1.56 30.04
C GLU A 22 0.48 1.59 29.42
N LEU A 23 0.21 0.75 28.41
CA LEU A 23 -1.10 0.62 27.79
C LEU A 23 -2.18 0.17 28.79
N ALA A 24 -1.83 -0.72 29.72
CA ALA A 24 -2.73 -1.18 30.76
C ALA A 24 -3.04 -0.06 31.76
N THR A 25 -2.01 0.65 32.25
CA THR A 25 -2.17 1.80 33.15
C THR A 25 -2.96 2.94 32.52
N ALA A 26 -2.79 3.18 31.22
CA ALA A 26 -3.50 4.22 30.48
C ALA A 26 -4.92 3.80 30.05
N HIS A 27 -5.38 2.59 30.40
CA HIS A 27 -6.66 2.03 29.98
C HIS A 27 -6.86 2.09 28.45
N THR A 28 -5.79 1.98 27.66
CA THR A 28 -5.81 2.28 26.22
C THR A 28 -6.85 1.46 25.47
N ILE A 29 -6.96 0.16 25.75
CA ILE A 29 -7.92 -0.72 25.09
C ILE A 29 -9.35 -0.23 25.34
N GLU A 30 -9.71 0.05 26.60
CA GLU A 30 -11.04 0.52 26.98
C GLU A 30 -11.35 1.85 26.30
N ARG A 31 -10.42 2.81 26.34
CA ARG A 31 -10.56 4.13 25.75
C ARG A 31 -10.79 4.10 24.23
N ILE A 32 -10.14 3.17 23.52
CA ILE A 32 -10.42 2.93 22.08
C ILE A 32 -11.88 2.50 21.90
N TRP A 33 -12.35 1.53 22.70
CA TRP A 33 -13.72 1.01 22.58
C TRP A 33 -14.80 2.00 23.00
N THR A 34 -14.50 2.92 23.93
CA THR A 34 -15.38 4.02 24.31
C THR A 34 -15.22 5.25 23.42
N ARG A 35 -14.43 5.14 22.34
CA ARG A 35 -14.17 6.22 21.37
C ARG A 35 -13.63 7.51 22.02
N ASP A 36 -12.80 7.39 23.04
CA ASP A 36 -12.17 8.54 23.69
C ASP A 36 -11.04 9.10 22.81
N HIS A 37 -11.31 10.18 22.08
CA HIS A 37 -10.33 10.82 21.19
C HIS A 37 -9.10 11.35 21.91
N THR A 38 -9.22 11.72 23.20
CA THR A 38 -8.12 12.28 24.00
C THR A 38 -6.99 11.28 24.22
N LEU A 39 -7.20 10.01 23.84
CA LEU A 39 -6.15 9.01 23.75
C LEU A 39 -5.06 9.39 22.73
N TRP A 40 -5.45 10.01 21.61
CA TRP A 40 -4.52 10.41 20.54
C TRP A 40 -4.32 11.90 20.47
N HIS A 41 -5.39 12.69 20.65
CA HIS A 41 -5.32 14.14 20.52
C HIS A 41 -6.48 14.85 21.26
N PRO A 42 -6.26 16.02 21.90
CA PRO A 42 -7.33 16.76 22.57
C PRO A 42 -8.40 17.33 21.62
N ASP A 43 -8.04 17.62 20.37
CA ASP A 43 -9.01 18.00 19.33
C ASP A 43 -9.64 16.72 18.72
N PRO A 44 -10.97 16.55 18.75
CA PRO A 44 -11.67 15.39 18.19
C PRO A 44 -11.74 15.36 16.65
N THR A 45 -11.32 16.45 15.98
CA THR A 45 -11.40 16.59 14.53
C THR A 45 -10.71 15.44 13.81
N GLU A 46 -11.43 14.79 12.90
CA GLU A 46 -10.96 13.60 12.18
C GLU A 46 -10.61 12.39 13.06
N ILE A 47 -11.12 12.32 14.30
CA ILE A 47 -11.02 11.17 15.18
C ILE A 47 -12.41 10.58 15.46
N ASP A 48 -13.30 11.35 16.08
CA ASP A 48 -14.62 10.86 16.50
C ASP A 48 -15.46 10.35 15.31
N ASN A 49 -15.31 11.00 14.16
CA ASN A 49 -15.93 10.63 12.89
C ASN A 49 -15.05 9.68 12.03
N ARG A 50 -14.14 8.93 12.65
CA ARG A 50 -13.27 7.94 11.97
C ARG A 50 -13.21 6.58 12.68
N LEU A 51 -14.02 6.35 13.73
CA LEU A 51 -13.99 5.14 14.55
C LEU A 51 -15.11 4.12 14.23
N GLY A 52 -15.85 4.31 13.13
CA GLY A 52 -16.92 3.38 12.71
C GLY A 52 -16.44 1.96 12.39
N TRP A 53 -15.16 1.78 12.07
CA TRP A 53 -14.55 0.48 11.78
C TRP A 53 -14.60 -0.49 12.99
N LEU A 54 -14.72 0.02 14.21
CA LEU A 54 -14.90 -0.80 15.42
C LEU A 54 -16.23 -1.57 15.40
N THR A 55 -17.26 -1.04 14.73
CA THR A 55 -18.64 -1.55 14.78
C THR A 55 -19.20 -1.93 13.40
N VAL A 56 -18.50 -1.64 12.30
CA VAL A 56 -18.97 -1.90 10.94
C VAL A 56 -19.38 -3.35 10.68
N LEU A 57 -18.76 -4.30 11.38
CA LEU A 57 -19.06 -5.73 11.24
C LEU A 57 -20.52 -6.08 11.57
N ASP A 58 -21.16 -5.35 12.47
CA ASP A 58 -22.56 -5.59 12.84
C ASP A 58 -23.48 -5.26 11.65
N GLN A 59 -23.32 -4.07 11.08
CA GLN A 59 -24.07 -3.65 9.89
C GLN A 59 -23.81 -4.54 8.67
N MET A 60 -22.55 -4.96 8.46
CA MET A 60 -22.21 -5.80 7.31
C MET A 60 -22.74 -7.23 7.44
N ARG A 61 -22.94 -7.72 8.68
CA ARG A 61 -23.60 -8.99 8.93
C ARG A 61 -25.07 -8.94 8.53
N ASP A 62 -25.76 -7.85 8.85
CA ASP A 62 -27.17 -7.65 8.48
C ASP A 62 -27.32 -7.54 6.95
N GLY A 63 -26.36 -6.90 6.27
CA GLY A 63 -26.30 -6.78 4.80
C GLY A 63 -25.85 -8.05 4.05
N LEU A 64 -25.56 -9.16 4.73
CA LEU A 64 -24.98 -10.36 4.09
C LEU A 64 -25.92 -10.98 3.04
N THR A 65 -27.21 -11.01 3.30
CA THR A 65 -28.22 -11.55 2.37
C THR A 65 -28.26 -10.73 1.08
N GLU A 66 -28.19 -9.40 1.21
CA GLU A 66 -28.15 -8.47 0.08
C GLU A 66 -26.90 -8.67 -0.79
N LEU A 67 -25.72 -8.80 -0.17
CA LEU A 67 -24.47 -9.06 -0.88
C LEU A 67 -24.49 -10.36 -1.66
N ARG A 68 -25.03 -11.43 -1.05
CA ARG A 68 -25.17 -12.75 -1.70
C ARG A 68 -26.14 -12.67 -2.88
N ALA A 69 -27.29 -12.04 -2.69
CA ALA A 69 -28.28 -11.86 -3.75
C ALA A 69 -27.70 -11.04 -4.92
N PHE A 70 -26.94 -9.98 -4.63
CA PHE A 70 -26.30 -9.16 -5.66
C PHE A 70 -25.26 -9.94 -6.46
N ALA A 71 -24.39 -10.71 -5.78
CA ALA A 71 -23.40 -11.55 -6.45
C ALA A 71 -24.05 -12.66 -7.30
N GLN A 72 -25.15 -13.24 -6.83
CA GLN A 72 -25.94 -14.20 -7.60
C GLN A 72 -26.56 -13.54 -8.84
N ALA A 73 -27.18 -12.36 -8.71
CA ALA A 73 -27.75 -11.64 -9.83
C ALA A 73 -26.69 -11.27 -10.88
N ALA A 74 -25.48 -10.87 -10.46
CA ALA A 74 -24.37 -10.62 -11.37
C ALA A 74 -23.95 -11.87 -12.16
N ARG A 75 -23.99 -13.04 -11.52
CA ARG A 75 -23.72 -14.35 -12.15
C ARG A 75 -24.81 -14.73 -13.16
N GLU A 76 -26.08 -14.55 -12.79
CA GLU A 76 -27.24 -14.83 -13.66
C GLU A 76 -27.31 -13.88 -14.86
N ALA A 77 -26.84 -12.64 -14.69
CA ALA A 77 -26.62 -11.70 -15.79
C ALA A 77 -25.40 -12.04 -16.68
N HIS A 78 -24.77 -13.20 -16.47
CA HIS A 78 -23.60 -13.67 -17.20
C HIS A 78 -22.43 -12.68 -17.22
N THR A 79 -22.23 -11.93 -16.14
CA THR A 79 -21.08 -11.03 -15.99
C THR A 79 -19.79 -11.84 -16.06
N SER A 80 -18.90 -11.53 -17.01
CA SER A 80 -17.61 -12.21 -17.18
C SER A 80 -16.49 -11.53 -16.41
N ASP A 81 -16.59 -10.21 -16.28
CA ASP A 81 -15.55 -9.35 -15.73
C ASP A 81 -16.16 -8.32 -14.79
N VAL A 82 -15.45 -8.03 -13.71
CA VAL A 82 -15.68 -6.90 -12.82
C VAL A 82 -14.44 -6.02 -12.88
N VAL A 83 -14.58 -4.75 -13.20
CA VAL A 83 -13.49 -3.78 -13.13
C VAL A 83 -13.76 -2.81 -12.00
N LEU A 84 -12.94 -2.87 -10.95
CA LEU A 84 -12.99 -1.93 -9.84
C LEU A 84 -12.17 -0.69 -10.20
N LEU A 85 -12.81 0.47 -10.19
CA LEU A 85 -12.23 1.79 -10.38
C LEU A 85 -12.13 2.44 -9.01
N GLY A 86 -10.94 2.43 -8.41
CA GLY A 86 -10.73 2.87 -7.03
C GLY A 86 -9.30 3.28 -6.77
N MET A 87 -9.09 3.99 -5.66
CA MET A 87 -7.77 4.39 -5.15
C MET A 87 -7.64 4.13 -3.65
N GLY A 88 -6.42 3.81 -3.23
CA GLY A 88 -6.08 3.55 -1.82
C GLY A 88 -7.00 2.49 -1.20
N GLY A 89 -7.74 2.87 -0.16
CA GLY A 89 -8.52 1.92 0.65
C GLY A 89 -9.66 1.26 -0.11
N SER A 90 -10.15 1.94 -1.16
CA SER A 90 -11.18 1.40 -2.06
C SER A 90 -10.64 0.35 -3.05
N SER A 91 -9.32 0.14 -3.12
CA SER A 91 -8.67 -0.74 -4.11
C SER A 91 -7.75 -1.80 -3.49
N LEU A 92 -6.97 -1.46 -2.46
CA LEU A 92 -5.94 -2.34 -1.91
C LEU A 92 -6.52 -3.54 -1.16
N GLY A 93 -7.56 -3.35 -0.35
CA GLY A 93 -8.29 -4.45 0.29
C GLY A 93 -8.87 -5.44 -0.73
N PRO A 94 -9.65 -4.96 -1.73
CA PRO A 94 -10.10 -5.79 -2.85
C PRO A 94 -8.98 -6.52 -3.60
N GLU A 95 -7.83 -5.88 -3.82
CA GLU A 95 -6.68 -6.49 -4.50
C GLU A 95 -6.06 -7.64 -3.68
N VAL A 96 -5.99 -7.48 -2.35
CA VAL A 96 -5.58 -8.57 -1.44
C VAL A 96 -6.51 -9.77 -1.58
N LEU A 97 -7.82 -9.54 -1.53
CA LEU A 97 -8.84 -10.58 -1.62
C LEU A 97 -8.78 -11.28 -2.99
N ARG A 98 -8.68 -10.52 -4.08
CA ARG A 98 -8.53 -11.04 -5.44
C ARG A 98 -7.32 -11.95 -5.57
N CYS A 99 -6.15 -11.50 -5.13
CA CYS A 99 -4.91 -12.26 -5.25
C CYS A 99 -4.90 -13.52 -4.37
N THR A 100 -5.56 -13.46 -3.21
CA THR A 100 -5.55 -14.56 -2.24
C THR A 100 -6.57 -15.65 -2.59
N PHE A 101 -7.77 -15.27 -3.04
CA PHE A 101 -8.87 -16.22 -3.27
C PHE A 101 -9.07 -16.54 -4.75
N GLY A 102 -8.75 -15.62 -5.65
CA GLY A 102 -9.16 -15.72 -7.06
C GLY A 102 -10.69 -15.67 -7.21
N SER A 103 -11.16 -15.93 -8.43
CA SER A 103 -12.60 -16.07 -8.71
C SER A 103 -13.03 -17.52 -8.54
N ALA A 104 -14.13 -17.75 -7.83
CA ALA A 104 -14.79 -19.05 -7.77
C ALA A 104 -15.35 -19.44 -9.15
N ARG A 105 -15.53 -20.75 -9.39
CA ARG A 105 -16.09 -21.24 -10.65
C ARG A 105 -17.46 -20.63 -10.91
N GLY A 106 -17.64 -20.05 -12.09
CA GLY A 106 -18.88 -19.40 -12.51
C GLY A 106 -19.03 -17.94 -12.06
N TYR A 107 -18.11 -17.41 -11.25
CA TYR A 107 -18.08 -15.99 -10.88
C TYR A 107 -17.15 -15.19 -11.82
N PRO A 108 -17.36 -13.87 -11.96
CA PRO A 108 -16.55 -13.03 -12.84
C PRO A 108 -15.09 -12.92 -12.39
N ARG A 109 -14.20 -12.61 -13.34
CA ARG A 109 -12.84 -12.17 -13.04
C ARG A 109 -12.88 -10.75 -12.47
N LEU A 110 -12.15 -10.48 -11.39
CA LEU A 110 -11.98 -9.11 -10.90
C LEU A 110 -10.71 -8.48 -11.47
N TRP A 111 -10.77 -7.22 -11.86
CA TRP A 111 -9.65 -6.37 -12.26
C TRP A 111 -9.65 -5.15 -11.35
N VAL A 112 -8.59 -4.97 -10.54
CA VAL A 112 -8.42 -3.76 -9.73
C VAL A 112 -7.63 -2.75 -10.55
N LEU A 113 -8.28 -1.64 -10.90
CA LEU A 113 -7.72 -0.57 -11.72
C LEU A 113 -7.57 0.70 -10.87
N ASP A 114 -6.39 0.81 -10.28
CA ASP A 114 -5.98 1.86 -9.34
C ASP A 114 -4.74 2.60 -9.85
N SER A 115 -4.66 2.80 -11.17
CA SER A 115 -3.64 3.63 -11.80
C SER A 115 -4.20 4.35 -13.02
N THR A 116 -3.77 5.60 -13.19
CA THR A 116 -4.04 6.46 -14.34
C THR A 116 -3.01 6.28 -15.45
N VAL A 117 -1.96 5.47 -15.22
CA VAL A 117 -0.92 5.21 -16.24
C VAL A 117 -1.61 4.62 -17.49
N PRO A 118 -1.50 5.25 -18.67
CA PRO A 118 -2.27 4.85 -19.85
C PRO A 118 -2.10 3.39 -20.26
N GLY A 119 -0.90 2.84 -20.09
CA GLY A 119 -0.63 1.44 -20.42
C GLY A 119 -1.41 0.45 -19.54
N TRP A 120 -1.67 0.79 -18.28
CA TRP A 120 -2.48 -0.04 -17.40
C TRP A 120 -3.97 0.03 -17.76
N VAL A 121 -4.47 1.24 -18.04
CA VAL A 121 -5.85 1.45 -18.51
C VAL A 121 -6.10 0.70 -19.82
N ARG A 122 -5.17 0.75 -20.79
CA ARG A 122 -5.25 -0.05 -22.03
C ARG A 122 -5.20 -1.54 -21.79
N ALA A 123 -4.32 -2.02 -20.92
CA ALA A 123 -4.20 -3.44 -20.62
C ALA A 123 -5.53 -4.01 -20.10
N VAL A 124 -6.18 -3.32 -19.15
CA VAL A 124 -7.51 -3.71 -18.67
C VAL A 124 -8.54 -3.60 -19.79
N THR A 125 -8.60 -2.47 -20.50
CA THR A 125 -9.57 -2.22 -21.59
C THR A 125 -9.54 -3.31 -22.67
N SER A 126 -8.35 -3.78 -23.05
CA SER A 126 -8.16 -4.79 -24.09
C SER A 126 -8.43 -6.23 -23.62
N THR A 127 -8.50 -6.47 -22.32
CA THR A 127 -8.64 -7.84 -21.76
C THR A 127 -10.09 -8.21 -21.41
N ILE A 128 -10.93 -7.22 -21.15
CA ILE A 128 -12.32 -7.42 -20.74
C ILE A 128 -13.27 -7.62 -21.93
N GLN A 129 -14.47 -8.12 -21.66
CA GLN A 129 -15.59 -8.11 -22.63
C GLN A 129 -16.57 -6.99 -22.23
N PRO A 130 -16.53 -5.79 -22.85
CA PRO A 130 -17.22 -4.63 -22.30
C PRO A 130 -18.75 -4.83 -22.14
N ALA A 131 -19.43 -5.54 -23.04
CA ALA A 131 -20.87 -5.83 -22.93
C ALA A 131 -21.23 -6.73 -21.74
N ARG A 132 -20.27 -7.49 -21.22
CA ARG A 132 -20.42 -8.45 -20.11
C ARG A 132 -19.59 -8.05 -18.89
N THR A 133 -19.17 -6.78 -18.81
CA THR A 133 -18.38 -6.25 -17.70
C THR A 133 -19.26 -5.45 -16.76
N LEU A 134 -19.04 -5.61 -15.45
CA LEU A 134 -19.58 -4.75 -14.40
C LEU A 134 -18.46 -3.82 -13.90
N PHE A 135 -18.73 -2.53 -13.77
CA PHE A 135 -17.78 -1.53 -13.30
C PHE A 135 -18.15 -1.09 -11.88
N LEU A 136 -17.25 -1.29 -10.92
CA LEU A 136 -17.43 -0.78 -9.56
C LEU A 136 -16.72 0.57 -9.45
N VAL A 137 -17.48 1.67 -9.43
CA VAL A 137 -16.96 3.02 -9.19
C VAL A 137 -16.89 3.22 -7.69
N ALA A 138 -15.69 3.12 -7.12
CA ALA A 138 -15.47 3.08 -5.67
C ALA A 138 -14.70 4.32 -5.21
N SER A 139 -15.38 5.23 -4.51
CA SER A 139 -14.77 6.47 -4.00
C SER A 139 -15.55 7.02 -2.83
N LYS A 140 -14.93 7.07 -1.64
CA LYS A 140 -15.55 7.63 -0.42
C LYS A 140 -16.06 9.06 -0.63
N SER A 141 -15.25 9.94 -1.22
CA SER A 141 -15.62 11.34 -1.47
C SER A 141 -16.47 11.54 -2.73
N GLY A 142 -16.61 10.51 -3.58
CA GLY A 142 -17.25 10.62 -4.88
C GLY A 142 -16.53 11.47 -5.95
N GLY A 143 -15.47 12.20 -5.60
CA GLY A 143 -14.81 13.17 -6.51
C GLY A 143 -13.33 12.89 -6.82
N THR A 144 -12.80 11.72 -6.47
CA THR A 144 -11.40 11.36 -6.71
C THR A 144 -11.07 11.39 -8.21
N VAL A 145 -10.15 12.26 -8.64
CA VAL A 145 -9.88 12.56 -10.07
C VAL A 145 -9.53 11.32 -10.88
N GLU A 146 -8.79 10.38 -10.28
CA GLU A 146 -8.41 9.15 -10.94
C GLU A 146 -9.61 8.24 -11.17
N VAL A 147 -10.46 8.08 -10.16
CA VAL A 147 -11.69 7.28 -10.25
C VAL A 147 -12.64 7.88 -11.28
N MET A 148 -12.79 9.21 -11.30
CA MET A 148 -13.69 9.89 -12.23
C MET A 148 -13.16 9.87 -13.67
N SER A 149 -11.85 9.96 -13.86
CA SER A 149 -11.21 9.83 -15.18
C SER A 149 -11.36 8.42 -15.74
N LEU A 150 -11.15 7.40 -14.89
CA LEU A 150 -11.40 6.01 -15.24
C LEU A 150 -12.89 5.76 -15.56
N PHE A 151 -13.79 6.30 -14.74
CA PHE A 151 -15.22 6.20 -14.98
C PHE A 151 -15.61 6.81 -16.32
N ALA A 152 -15.12 8.01 -16.65
CA ALA A 152 -15.40 8.67 -17.94
C ALA A 152 -14.97 7.80 -19.14
N HIS A 153 -13.79 7.18 -19.05
CA HIS A 153 -13.27 6.26 -20.08
C HIS A 153 -14.16 5.03 -20.25
N PHE A 154 -14.49 4.33 -19.16
CA PHE A 154 -15.30 3.11 -19.26
C PHE A 154 -16.77 3.39 -19.56
N TRP A 155 -17.30 4.53 -19.13
CA TRP A 155 -18.63 5.00 -19.55
C TRP A 155 -18.69 5.15 -21.06
N GLU A 156 -17.75 5.87 -21.68
CA GLU A 156 -17.70 6.01 -23.14
C GLU A 156 -17.52 4.66 -23.86
N LEU A 157 -16.66 3.79 -23.35
CA LEU A 157 -16.48 2.44 -23.88
C LEU A 157 -17.78 1.64 -23.88
N VAL A 158 -18.52 1.65 -22.77
CA VAL A 158 -19.80 0.95 -22.64
C VAL A 158 -20.82 1.52 -23.63
N GLN A 159 -20.96 2.84 -23.72
CA GLN A 159 -21.91 3.48 -24.62
C GLN A 159 -21.65 3.12 -26.10
N ARG A 160 -20.39 2.93 -26.50
CA ARG A 160 -20.01 2.53 -27.86
C ARG A 160 -20.07 1.02 -28.11
N THR A 161 -20.22 0.21 -27.07
CA THR A 161 -20.21 -1.26 -27.19
C THR A 161 -21.58 -1.78 -27.59
N LYS A 162 -21.67 -2.57 -28.66
CA LYS A 162 -22.90 -3.26 -29.05
C LYS A 162 -23.33 -4.26 -27.96
N GLY A 163 -24.61 -4.25 -27.60
CA GLY A 163 -25.17 -5.13 -26.57
C GLY A 163 -24.88 -4.66 -25.12
N ASN A 164 -24.48 -3.40 -24.94
CA ASN A 164 -24.34 -2.81 -23.62
C ASN A 164 -25.68 -2.67 -22.89
N ARG A 165 -25.64 -2.52 -21.57
CA ARG A 165 -26.80 -2.28 -20.70
C ARG A 165 -26.76 -0.88 -20.06
N GLY A 166 -26.03 0.06 -20.65
CA GLY A 166 -25.86 1.43 -20.16
C GLY A 166 -25.46 1.48 -18.68
N GLY A 167 -26.19 2.28 -17.90
CA GLY A 167 -25.99 2.45 -16.46
C GLY A 167 -26.03 1.15 -15.65
N ALA A 168 -26.81 0.14 -16.08
CA ALA A 168 -26.90 -1.14 -15.37
C ALA A 168 -25.60 -1.97 -15.41
N GLN A 169 -24.55 -1.50 -16.10
CA GLN A 169 -23.20 -2.05 -16.02
C GLN A 169 -22.32 -1.37 -14.97
N PHE A 170 -22.85 -0.43 -14.20
CA PHE A 170 -22.11 0.32 -13.19
C PHE A 170 -22.73 0.16 -11.81
N VAL A 171 -21.87 0.17 -10.79
CA VAL A 171 -22.21 0.16 -9.37
C VAL A 171 -21.41 1.25 -8.70
N ALA A 172 -22.05 2.02 -7.82
CA ALA A 172 -21.35 2.97 -6.96
C ALA A 172 -21.10 2.35 -5.58
N ILE A 173 -19.88 2.54 -5.05
CA ILE A 173 -19.56 2.27 -3.65
C ILE A 173 -19.01 3.57 -3.06
N THR A 174 -19.78 4.20 -2.17
CA THR A 174 -19.55 5.58 -1.74
C THR A 174 -20.13 5.83 -0.34
N ASP A 175 -20.03 7.07 0.12
CA ASP A 175 -20.68 7.57 1.34
C ASP A 175 -21.98 8.34 1.01
N PRO A 176 -22.88 8.54 2.00
CA PRO A 176 -24.14 9.25 1.80
C PRO A 176 -23.92 10.70 1.34
N GLY A 177 -24.79 11.18 0.44
CA GLY A 177 -24.82 12.58 0.01
C GLY A 177 -23.67 13.00 -0.90
N THR A 178 -22.92 12.04 -1.46
CA THR A 178 -21.77 12.32 -2.32
C THR A 178 -22.18 12.58 -3.78
N GLY A 179 -21.35 13.31 -4.53
CA GLY A 179 -21.57 13.52 -5.97
C GLY A 179 -21.63 12.22 -6.78
N LEU A 180 -20.97 11.15 -6.30
CA LEU A 180 -21.03 9.83 -6.91
C LEU A 180 -22.39 9.14 -6.68
N GLU A 181 -23.01 9.33 -5.52
CA GLU A 181 -24.37 8.84 -5.26
C GLU A 181 -25.38 9.50 -6.20
N ALA A 182 -25.32 10.84 -6.33
CA ALA A 182 -26.16 11.59 -7.26
C ALA A 182 -25.92 11.18 -8.73
N LEU A 183 -24.65 11.01 -9.11
CA LEU A 183 -24.27 10.54 -10.45
C LEU A 183 -24.85 9.15 -10.75
N ALA A 184 -24.76 8.23 -9.79
CA ALA A 184 -25.26 6.87 -9.93
C ALA A 184 -26.78 6.85 -10.15
N GLN A 185 -27.52 7.67 -9.40
CA GLN A 185 -28.97 7.85 -9.59
C GLN A 185 -29.29 8.41 -10.97
N HIS A 186 -28.65 9.53 -11.35
CA HIS A 186 -28.88 10.20 -12.64
C HIS A 186 -28.54 9.31 -13.84
N LYS A 187 -27.50 8.47 -13.73
CA LYS A 187 -27.04 7.59 -14.81
C LYS A 187 -27.66 6.19 -14.78
N GLY A 188 -28.58 5.90 -13.85
CA GLY A 188 -29.25 4.61 -13.75
C GLY A 188 -28.30 3.45 -13.45
N PHE A 189 -27.37 3.64 -12.51
CA PHE A 189 -26.48 2.57 -12.06
C PHE A 189 -27.31 1.40 -11.50
N TRP A 190 -26.82 0.17 -11.68
CA TRP A 190 -27.53 -1.02 -11.19
C TRP A 190 -27.74 -0.93 -9.67
N ARG A 191 -26.72 -0.47 -8.94
CA ARG A 191 -26.80 -0.34 -7.49
C ARG A 191 -25.86 0.72 -6.96
N THR A 192 -26.25 1.31 -5.83
CA THR A 192 -25.38 2.09 -4.96
C THR A 192 -25.27 1.38 -3.62
N PHE A 193 -24.04 1.11 -3.18
CA PHE A 193 -23.73 0.63 -1.84
C PHE A 193 -23.16 1.78 -1.02
N THR A 194 -23.91 2.20 0.00
CA THR A 194 -23.58 3.35 0.82
C THR A 194 -22.99 2.89 2.16
N ASN A 195 -21.77 3.34 2.47
CA ASN A 195 -21.06 3.01 3.73
C ASN A 195 -21.34 4.03 4.84
N PRO A 196 -21.08 3.69 6.11
CA PRO A 196 -20.99 4.69 7.17
C PRO A 196 -19.89 5.72 6.89
N PRO A 197 -20.18 7.02 6.96
CA PRO A 197 -19.19 8.06 6.67
C PRO A 197 -18.08 8.16 7.72
N ASP A 198 -18.29 7.56 8.90
CA ASP A 198 -17.37 7.57 10.03
C ASP A 198 -16.25 6.52 9.94
N ILE A 199 -15.98 5.97 8.75
CA ILE A 199 -14.92 4.99 8.48
C ILE A 199 -13.85 5.61 7.59
N GLY A 200 -12.59 5.67 8.05
CA GLY A 200 -11.47 6.08 7.21
C GLY A 200 -11.22 5.11 6.06
N GLY A 201 -10.79 5.59 4.89
CA GLY A 201 -10.64 4.74 3.69
C GLY A 201 -9.74 3.51 3.90
N ARG A 202 -8.59 3.68 4.57
CA ARG A 202 -7.67 2.56 4.87
C ARG A 202 -8.20 1.55 5.92
N TYR A 203 -9.30 1.88 6.60
CA TYR A 203 -10.00 1.05 7.59
C TYR A 203 -11.33 0.49 7.04
N SER A 204 -11.57 0.55 5.71
CA SER A 204 -12.86 0.18 5.10
C SER A 204 -12.89 -1.19 4.41
N VAL A 205 -11.83 -2.00 4.53
CA VAL A 205 -11.78 -3.31 3.86
C VAL A 205 -12.87 -4.27 4.33
N LEU A 206 -13.33 -4.13 5.58
CA LEU A 206 -14.44 -4.91 6.13
C LEU A 206 -15.81 -4.25 5.92
N SER A 207 -15.90 -3.16 5.14
CA SER A 207 -17.14 -2.52 4.70
C SER A 207 -17.48 -2.89 3.25
N TYR A 208 -18.51 -2.29 2.64
CA TYR A 208 -18.87 -2.56 1.24
C TYR A 208 -17.73 -2.33 0.25
N PHE A 209 -16.72 -1.51 0.57
CA PHE A 209 -15.52 -1.34 -0.26
C PHE A 209 -14.77 -2.65 -0.49
N GLY A 210 -14.63 -3.50 0.52
CA GLY A 210 -14.03 -4.83 0.35
C GLY A 210 -15.06 -5.94 0.11
N LEU A 211 -16.24 -5.86 0.73
CA LEU A 211 -17.21 -6.96 0.72
C LEU A 211 -17.98 -7.11 -0.60
N VAL A 212 -18.27 -6.02 -1.31
CA VAL A 212 -18.93 -6.10 -2.63
C VAL A 212 -18.03 -6.81 -3.64
N PRO A 213 -16.75 -6.43 -3.81
CA PRO A 213 -15.81 -7.19 -4.65
C PRO A 213 -15.63 -8.65 -4.18
N ALA A 214 -15.58 -8.89 -2.86
CA ALA A 214 -15.44 -10.25 -2.31
C ALA A 214 -16.62 -11.15 -2.68
N ALA A 215 -17.84 -10.64 -2.55
CA ALA A 215 -19.06 -11.37 -2.92
C ALA A 215 -19.07 -11.67 -4.43
N LEU A 216 -18.69 -10.70 -5.27
CA LEU A 216 -18.59 -10.87 -6.72
C LEU A 216 -17.49 -11.86 -7.16
N LEU A 217 -16.45 -12.07 -6.35
CA LEU A 217 -15.48 -13.16 -6.55
C LEU A 217 -16.04 -14.54 -6.20
N GLY A 218 -17.21 -14.62 -5.57
CA GLY A 218 -17.79 -15.87 -5.07
C GLY A 218 -17.20 -16.35 -3.75
N MET A 219 -16.63 -15.44 -2.97
CA MET A 219 -16.14 -15.77 -1.63
C MET A 219 -17.29 -15.96 -0.65
N ASP A 220 -17.14 -16.87 0.32
CA ASP A 220 -17.97 -16.89 1.53
C ASP A 220 -17.69 -15.67 2.43
N VAL A 221 -18.35 -14.55 2.12
CA VAL A 221 -18.28 -13.31 2.90
C VAL A 221 -18.75 -13.50 4.35
N GLY A 222 -19.70 -14.41 4.59
CA GLY A 222 -20.17 -14.72 5.95
C GLY A 222 -19.06 -15.32 6.80
N LYS A 223 -18.31 -16.28 6.23
CA LYS A 223 -17.13 -16.85 6.90
C LYS A 223 -16.04 -15.79 7.13
N LEU A 224 -15.78 -14.92 6.16
CA LEU A 224 -14.81 -13.82 6.31
C LEU A 224 -15.18 -12.90 7.48
N LEU A 225 -16.44 -12.45 7.53
CA LEU A 225 -16.96 -11.61 8.60
C LEU A 225 -16.93 -12.31 9.97
N ALA A 226 -17.24 -13.61 10.02
CA ALA A 226 -17.14 -14.38 11.27
C ALA A 226 -15.70 -14.45 11.80
N ARG A 227 -14.69 -14.56 10.92
CA ARG A 227 -13.27 -14.50 11.32
C ARG A 227 -12.87 -13.11 11.80
N ALA A 228 -13.36 -12.07 11.15
CA ALA A 228 -13.16 -10.68 11.58
C ALA A 228 -13.77 -10.44 12.97
N ASP A 229 -15.00 -10.90 13.18
CA ASP A 229 -15.72 -10.72 14.45
C ASP A 229 -15.06 -11.47 15.61
N ALA A 230 -14.60 -12.70 15.37
CA ALA A 230 -13.85 -13.45 16.38
C ALA A 230 -12.56 -12.72 16.81
N MET A 231 -11.90 -12.02 15.88
CA MET A 231 -10.77 -11.16 16.23
C MET A 231 -11.21 -9.89 16.95
N ARG A 232 -12.30 -9.24 16.49
CA ARG A 232 -12.91 -8.07 17.12
C ARG A 232 -13.15 -8.33 18.61
N GLU A 233 -13.81 -9.43 18.93
CA GLU A 233 -14.10 -9.82 20.31
C GLU A 233 -12.82 -10.15 21.08
N ALA A 234 -11.81 -10.77 20.46
CA ALA A 234 -10.51 -11.00 21.10
C ALA A 234 -9.78 -9.68 21.43
N CYS A 235 -9.89 -8.65 20.58
CA CYS A 235 -9.38 -7.31 20.82
C CYS A 235 -10.23 -6.49 21.82
N ARG A 236 -11.45 -6.95 22.14
CA ARG A 236 -12.38 -6.28 23.06
C ARG A 236 -12.26 -6.70 24.52
N ARG A 237 -11.79 -7.93 24.78
CA ARG A 237 -11.74 -8.51 26.14
C ARG A 237 -11.04 -7.58 27.13
N ARG A 238 -11.80 -7.08 28.10
CA ARG A 238 -11.36 -6.10 29.11
C ARG A 238 -10.51 -6.69 30.23
N THR A 239 -10.73 -7.95 30.57
CA THR A 239 -10.11 -8.62 31.74
C THR A 239 -8.81 -9.35 31.41
N ALA A 240 -8.44 -9.44 30.14
CA ALA A 240 -7.20 -10.09 29.73
C ALA A 240 -6.05 -9.08 29.79
N PRO A 241 -4.86 -9.47 30.32
CA PRO A 241 -3.65 -8.66 30.23
C PRO A 241 -3.43 -8.14 28.80
N ALA A 242 -2.87 -6.93 28.62
CA ALA A 242 -2.67 -6.33 27.29
C ALA A 242 -1.88 -7.24 26.32
N GLN A 243 -0.98 -8.07 26.85
CA GLN A 243 -0.22 -9.10 26.12
C GLN A 243 -1.06 -10.26 25.57
N ASP A 244 -2.27 -10.47 26.09
CA ASP A 244 -3.24 -11.47 25.64
C ASP A 244 -4.20 -10.90 24.58
N ASN A 245 -4.28 -9.57 24.45
CA ASN A 245 -5.05 -8.88 23.42
C ASN A 245 -4.24 -8.85 22.11
N PRO A 246 -4.71 -9.51 21.03
CA PRO A 246 -3.90 -9.70 19.82
C PRO A 246 -3.63 -8.41 19.04
N GLY A 247 -4.55 -7.44 19.10
CA GLY A 247 -4.36 -6.12 18.49
C GLY A 247 -3.42 -5.26 19.32
N ALA A 248 -3.63 -5.19 20.63
CA ALA A 248 -2.76 -4.41 21.52
C ALA A 248 -1.33 -4.95 21.56
N ALA A 249 -1.14 -6.27 21.59
CA ALA A 249 0.17 -6.90 21.54
C ALA A 249 0.93 -6.58 20.24
N LEU A 250 0.27 -6.64 19.09
CA LEU A 250 0.89 -6.25 17.81
C LEU A 250 1.22 -4.74 17.79
N GLY A 251 0.30 -3.89 18.24
CA GLY A 251 0.50 -2.44 18.32
C GLY A 251 1.66 -2.05 19.24
N ALA A 252 1.74 -2.70 20.41
CA ALA A 252 2.82 -2.52 21.37
C ALA A 252 4.18 -2.93 20.79
N VAL A 253 4.25 -4.07 20.10
CA VAL A 253 5.48 -4.51 19.43
C VAL A 253 5.92 -3.49 18.38
N MET A 254 5.01 -3.03 17.52
CA MET A 254 5.35 -2.04 16.48
C MET A 254 5.79 -0.70 17.09
N GLY A 255 5.02 -0.16 18.04
CA GLY A 255 5.31 1.14 18.67
C GLY A 255 6.58 1.12 19.51
N ALA A 256 6.79 0.09 20.34
CA ALA A 256 7.98 -0.03 21.19
C ALA A 256 9.25 -0.23 20.36
N MET A 257 9.19 -1.03 19.29
CA MET A 257 10.33 -1.23 18.40
C MET A 257 10.65 0.05 17.62
N ALA A 258 9.65 0.78 17.13
CA ALA A 258 9.87 2.07 16.49
C ALA A 258 10.56 3.08 17.43
N LYS A 259 10.10 3.19 18.69
CA LYS A 259 10.77 4.00 19.73
C LYS A 259 12.21 3.56 20.01
N ALA A 260 12.52 2.27 19.83
CA ALA A 260 13.86 1.72 19.94
C ALA A 260 14.71 1.85 18.65
N GLY A 261 14.28 2.66 17.67
CA GLY A 261 15.00 2.89 16.40
C GLY A 261 14.75 1.81 15.35
N ARG A 262 13.73 0.95 15.53
CA ARG A 262 13.34 -0.13 14.61
C ARG A 262 11.98 0.13 13.96
N ASP A 263 11.90 1.24 13.24
CA ASP A 263 10.70 1.74 12.57
C ASP A 263 10.40 1.04 11.22
N LYS A 264 11.30 0.19 10.70
CA LYS A 264 11.11 -0.51 9.42
C LYS A 264 10.38 -1.83 9.65
N VAL A 265 9.05 -1.78 9.53
CA VAL A 265 8.15 -2.92 9.69
C VAL A 265 8.20 -3.78 8.43
N THR A 266 9.06 -4.79 8.45
CA THR A 266 9.31 -5.69 7.31
C THR A 266 8.34 -6.84 7.32
N LEU A 267 7.42 -6.86 6.36
CA LEU A 267 6.41 -7.90 6.23
C LEU A 267 6.95 -9.08 5.43
N LEU A 268 6.90 -10.24 6.06
CA LEU A 268 7.11 -11.53 5.41
C LEU A 268 5.77 -12.24 5.38
N THR A 269 5.40 -12.81 4.24
CA THR A 269 4.12 -13.52 4.11
C THR A 269 4.32 -14.86 3.41
N SER A 270 3.48 -15.83 3.74
CA SER A 270 3.40 -17.06 2.94
C SER A 270 3.07 -16.74 1.47
N PRO A 271 3.52 -17.55 0.50
CA PRO A 271 3.32 -17.27 -0.93
C PRO A 271 1.89 -16.90 -1.33
N ALA A 272 0.88 -17.59 -0.81
CA ALA A 272 -0.53 -17.31 -1.10
C ALA A 272 -1.03 -15.96 -0.55
N LEU A 273 -0.28 -15.32 0.34
CA LEU A 273 -0.61 -14.06 1.00
C LEU A 273 0.33 -12.92 0.56
N THR A 274 1.04 -13.07 -0.56
CA THR A 274 2.03 -12.08 -1.02
C THR A 274 1.43 -10.66 -1.15
N SER A 275 0.18 -10.55 -1.57
CA SER A 275 -0.53 -9.27 -1.73
C SER A 275 -0.90 -8.60 -0.40
N PHE A 276 -0.98 -9.32 0.72
CA PHE A 276 -1.43 -8.77 2.00
C PHE A 276 -0.62 -7.54 2.44
N GLY A 277 0.68 -7.53 2.12
CA GLY A 277 1.55 -6.39 2.42
C GLY A 277 1.15 -5.09 1.74
N LEU A 278 0.47 -5.13 0.59
CA LEU A 278 0.01 -3.93 -0.13
C LEU A 278 -1.02 -3.14 0.69
N TRP A 279 -1.94 -3.84 1.37
CA TRP A 279 -2.94 -3.21 2.23
C TRP A 279 -2.32 -2.74 3.55
N VAL A 280 -1.45 -3.55 4.17
CA VAL A 280 -0.75 -3.16 5.40
C VAL A 280 0.14 -1.93 5.17
N GLU A 281 0.79 -1.82 4.00
CA GLU A 281 1.58 -0.65 3.63
C GLU A 281 0.76 0.63 3.70
N GLN A 282 -0.44 0.63 3.12
CA GLN A 282 -1.33 1.77 3.25
C GLN A 282 -1.72 2.04 4.70
N LEU A 283 -2.20 1.01 5.40
CA LEU A 283 -2.71 1.15 6.75
C LEU A 283 -1.67 1.79 7.68
N LEU A 284 -0.44 1.26 7.69
CA LEU A 284 0.61 1.77 8.56
C LEU A 284 1.14 3.13 8.10
N ALA A 285 1.46 3.29 6.81
CA ALA A 285 2.10 4.50 6.31
C ALA A 285 1.19 5.73 6.41
N GLU A 286 -0.09 5.60 6.05
CA GLU A 286 -1.03 6.72 6.17
C GLU A 286 -1.44 7.02 7.60
N SER A 287 -1.56 5.98 8.44
CA SER A 287 -1.95 6.22 9.83
C SER A 287 -0.82 6.85 10.62
N THR A 288 0.42 6.38 10.42
CA THR A 288 1.53 6.70 11.32
C THR A 288 2.54 7.71 10.78
N GLY A 289 2.61 7.90 9.45
CA GLY A 289 3.62 8.75 8.80
C GLY A 289 3.31 10.24 8.89
N LYS A 290 3.41 10.81 10.09
CA LYS A 290 3.01 12.19 10.41
C LYS A 290 3.97 12.81 11.43
N GLN A 291 4.05 14.14 11.44
CA GLN A 291 4.79 14.90 12.46
C GLN A 291 6.25 14.44 12.64
N GLY A 292 6.90 14.00 11.55
CA GLY A 292 8.30 13.54 11.60
C GLY A 292 8.50 12.16 12.22
N THR A 293 7.43 11.42 12.53
CA THR A 293 7.46 10.05 13.05
C THR A 293 6.64 9.10 12.17
N GLY A 294 6.74 7.80 12.43
CA GLY A 294 5.91 6.80 11.76
C GLY A 294 6.59 5.46 11.56
N LEU A 295 5.76 4.45 11.29
CA LEU A 295 6.18 3.13 10.87
C LEU A 295 6.41 3.13 9.36
N ILE A 296 7.54 2.57 8.93
CA ILE A 296 7.89 2.42 7.52
C ILE A 296 7.60 0.96 7.13
N PRO A 297 6.44 0.69 6.51
CA PRO A 297 6.12 -0.66 6.07
C PRO A 297 7.00 -1.02 4.87
N VAL A 298 7.58 -2.22 4.94
CA VAL A 298 8.42 -2.78 3.88
C VAL A 298 7.77 -4.07 3.40
N ALA A 299 6.97 -4.00 2.34
CA ALA A 299 6.38 -5.18 1.71
C ALA A 299 7.09 -5.58 0.41
N GLY A 300 7.04 -6.88 0.09
CA GLY A 300 7.58 -7.44 -1.14
C GLY A 300 9.10 -7.32 -1.30
N GLU A 301 9.83 -6.94 -0.23
CA GLU A 301 11.29 -6.87 -0.27
C GLU A 301 11.87 -8.28 -0.42
N PRO A 302 12.81 -8.50 -1.37
CA PRO A 302 13.46 -9.80 -1.50
C PRO A 302 14.16 -10.19 -0.20
N ILE A 303 13.92 -11.41 0.27
CA ILE A 303 14.63 -11.97 1.42
C ILE A 303 16.13 -12.01 1.10
N ALA A 304 16.92 -11.39 1.97
CA ALA A 304 18.36 -11.34 1.93
C ALA A 304 18.97 -12.21 3.05
N PRO A 305 20.27 -12.54 3.00
CA PRO A 305 20.95 -13.14 4.13
C PRO A 305 20.83 -12.26 5.39
N HIS A 306 20.75 -12.86 6.58
CA HIS A 306 20.52 -12.13 7.84
C HIS A 306 21.50 -10.96 8.05
N GLY A 307 22.79 -11.14 7.73
CA GLY A 307 23.81 -10.08 7.86
C GLY A 307 23.72 -8.93 6.84
N ALA A 308 22.72 -8.95 5.95
CA ALA A 308 22.41 -7.86 5.03
C ALA A 308 21.40 -6.85 5.60
N TYR A 309 20.72 -7.17 6.70
CA TYR A 309 19.74 -6.27 7.31
C TYR A 309 20.39 -5.32 8.31
N GLY A 310 19.93 -4.07 8.35
CA GLY A 310 20.26 -3.13 9.40
C GLY A 310 19.60 -3.49 10.74
N HIS A 311 20.05 -2.84 11.80
CA HIS A 311 19.43 -2.94 13.14
C HIS A 311 18.15 -2.11 13.27
N ASP A 312 17.61 -1.61 12.17
CA ASP A 312 16.40 -0.79 12.05
C ASP A 312 15.13 -1.60 11.75
N ARG A 313 15.27 -2.91 11.56
CA ARG A 313 14.16 -3.79 11.17
C ARG A 313 13.40 -4.35 12.37
N LEU A 314 12.08 -4.41 12.21
CA LEU A 314 11.14 -5.31 12.88
C LEU A 314 10.56 -6.25 11.81
N PHE A 315 10.65 -7.57 12.00
CA PHE A 315 10.09 -8.53 11.05
C PHE A 315 8.76 -9.08 11.56
N LEU A 316 7.71 -8.94 10.74
CA LEU A 316 6.39 -9.49 11.02
C LEU A 316 6.09 -10.57 9.98
N TYR A 317 6.04 -11.84 10.41
CA TYR A 317 5.81 -12.99 9.55
C TYR A 317 4.37 -13.49 9.64
N VAL A 318 3.56 -13.21 8.62
CA VAL A 318 2.20 -13.74 8.46
C VAL A 318 2.25 -15.08 7.72
N ARG A 319 2.02 -16.16 8.45
CA ARG A 319 2.24 -17.52 7.97
C ARG A 319 0.93 -18.29 7.82
N LEU A 320 0.60 -18.70 6.61
CA LEU A 320 -0.52 -19.60 6.31
C LEU A 320 -0.13 -21.07 6.50
N LYS A 321 -0.86 -21.79 7.35
CA LYS A 321 -0.73 -23.24 7.53
C LYS A 321 -0.94 -23.97 6.18
N GLY A 322 -0.07 -24.94 5.91
CA GLY A 322 -0.14 -25.77 4.69
C GLY A 322 0.44 -25.13 3.43
N ASP A 323 0.88 -23.86 3.48
CA ASP A 323 1.57 -23.22 2.35
C ASP A 323 3.08 -23.58 2.30
N ARG A 324 3.74 -23.21 1.21
CA ARG A 324 5.17 -23.45 0.91
C ARG A 324 6.09 -22.56 1.74
N ASN A 325 6.08 -22.77 3.06
CA ASN A 325 6.74 -21.92 4.04
C ASN A 325 8.21 -22.28 4.33
N GLY A 326 8.71 -23.44 3.88
CA GLY A 326 10.01 -23.97 4.34
C GLY A 326 11.17 -22.96 4.27
N SER A 327 11.33 -22.26 3.15
CA SER A 327 12.39 -21.26 2.99
C SER A 327 12.21 -20.03 3.90
N LEU A 328 10.96 -19.60 4.12
CA LEU A 328 10.62 -18.49 5.01
C LEU A 328 10.78 -18.87 6.49
N ASP A 329 10.35 -20.06 6.87
CA ASP A 329 10.52 -20.62 8.21
C ASP A 329 12.03 -20.68 8.57
N GLN A 330 12.88 -21.14 7.63
CA GLN A 330 14.34 -21.15 7.83
C GLN A 330 14.94 -19.74 7.88
N ALA A 331 14.51 -18.83 7.00
CA ALA A 331 15.03 -17.46 6.97
C ALA A 331 14.68 -16.69 8.24
N THR A 332 13.44 -16.82 8.73
CA THR A 332 12.98 -16.17 9.97
C THR A 332 13.67 -16.74 11.20
N ALA A 333 13.91 -18.06 11.26
CA ALA A 333 14.72 -18.67 12.32
C ALA A 333 16.16 -18.12 12.34
N ARG A 334 16.80 -17.93 11.17
CA ARG A 334 18.14 -17.33 11.08
C ARG A 334 18.15 -15.86 11.49
N LEU A 335 17.11 -15.09 11.13
CA LEU A 335 16.96 -13.70 11.57
C LEU A 335 16.85 -13.61 13.10
N GLN A 336 16.02 -14.46 13.70
CA GLN A 336 15.85 -14.51 15.14
C GLN A 336 17.14 -14.95 15.85
N ALA A 337 17.84 -15.96 15.33
CA ALA A 337 19.14 -16.39 15.86
C ALA A 337 20.23 -15.31 15.75
N ALA A 338 20.13 -14.42 14.75
CA ALA A 338 20.98 -13.25 14.60
C ALA A 338 20.53 -12.04 15.44
N GLY A 339 19.52 -12.19 16.30
CA GLY A 339 19.05 -11.14 17.21
C GLY A 339 18.11 -10.09 16.58
N HIS A 340 17.61 -10.32 15.37
CA HIS A 340 16.55 -9.46 14.83
C HIS A 340 15.22 -9.75 15.53
N PRO A 341 14.42 -8.71 15.84
CA PRO A 341 13.08 -8.91 16.37
C PRO A 341 12.17 -9.50 15.29
N VAL A 342 11.62 -10.68 15.58
CA VAL A 342 10.69 -11.40 14.70
C VAL A 342 9.41 -11.71 15.48
N LEU A 343 8.26 -11.31 14.94
CA LEU A 343 6.95 -11.74 15.42
C LEU A 343 6.28 -12.60 14.35
N ARG A 344 5.84 -13.80 14.71
CA ARG A 344 5.09 -14.70 13.82
C ARG A 344 3.61 -14.69 14.14
N LEU A 345 2.80 -14.64 13.08
CA LEU A 345 1.35 -14.53 13.08
C LEU A 345 0.80 -15.69 12.25
N ASP A 346 0.24 -16.70 12.90
CA ASP A 346 -0.17 -17.94 12.23
C ASP A 346 -1.63 -17.87 11.77
N MET A 347 -1.84 -18.17 10.49
CA MET A 347 -3.14 -18.34 9.86
C MET A 347 -3.48 -19.80 9.63
N SER A 348 -4.71 -20.22 9.96
CA SER A 348 -5.17 -21.59 9.78
C SER A 348 -5.66 -21.84 8.36
N ASP A 349 -6.43 -20.90 7.81
CA ASP A 349 -6.88 -20.90 6.43
C ASP A 349 -6.91 -19.46 5.88
N ARG A 350 -7.19 -19.29 4.58
CA ARG A 350 -7.19 -17.96 3.93
C ARG A 350 -8.28 -17.02 4.48
N TYR A 351 -9.38 -17.53 5.01
CA TYR A 351 -10.46 -16.70 5.57
C TYR A 351 -10.08 -16.01 6.86
N ASP A 352 -9.03 -16.49 7.53
CA ASP A 352 -8.49 -15.79 8.68
C ASP A 352 -7.97 -14.38 8.33
N LEU A 353 -7.84 -14.04 7.04
CA LEU A 353 -7.62 -12.67 6.58
C LEU A 353 -8.65 -11.68 7.15
N GLY A 354 -9.90 -12.10 7.34
CA GLY A 354 -10.91 -11.26 7.98
C GLY A 354 -10.50 -10.84 9.39
N GLY A 355 -9.95 -11.78 10.17
CA GLY A 355 -9.39 -11.50 11.48
C GLY A 355 -8.13 -10.63 11.41
N GLU A 356 -7.28 -10.86 10.42
CA GLU A 356 -6.07 -10.06 10.23
C GLU A 356 -6.41 -8.60 9.89
N PHE A 357 -7.38 -8.32 9.01
CA PHE A 357 -7.79 -6.94 8.74
C PHE A 357 -8.13 -6.19 10.04
N PHE A 358 -9.01 -6.77 10.87
CA PHE A 358 -9.37 -6.14 12.14
C PHE A 358 -8.18 -6.00 13.10
N ARG A 359 -7.34 -7.06 13.23
CA ARG A 359 -6.19 -7.06 14.15
C ARG A 359 -5.21 -5.95 13.82
N TRP A 360 -4.90 -5.77 12.54
CA TRP A 360 -3.96 -4.75 12.08
C TRP A 360 -4.54 -3.35 12.18
N GLU A 361 -5.83 -3.15 11.90
CA GLU A 361 -6.53 -1.88 12.15
C GLU A 361 -6.41 -1.46 13.62
N PHE A 362 -6.76 -2.38 14.54
CA PHE A 362 -6.66 -2.12 15.98
C PHE A 362 -5.22 -1.89 16.44
N ALA A 363 -4.27 -2.70 15.95
CA ALA A 363 -2.85 -2.55 16.27
C ALA A 363 -2.27 -1.22 15.79
N THR A 364 -2.75 -0.70 14.66
CA THR A 364 -2.32 0.58 14.10
C THR A 364 -2.82 1.74 14.97
N ALA A 365 -4.05 1.67 15.46
CA ALA A 365 -4.59 2.65 16.39
C ALA A 365 -3.79 2.70 17.70
N VAL A 366 -3.44 1.52 18.25
CA VAL A 366 -2.57 1.40 19.43
C VAL A 366 -1.15 1.94 19.16
N ALA A 367 -0.56 1.60 18.01
CA ALA A 367 0.76 2.10 17.63
C ALA A 367 0.76 3.63 17.46
N GLY A 368 -0.31 4.22 16.91
CA GLY A 368 -0.47 5.67 16.82
C GLY A 368 -0.44 6.35 18.18
N HIS A 369 -1.16 5.79 19.17
CA HIS A 369 -1.11 6.28 20.55
C HIS A 369 0.32 6.20 21.13
N ILE A 370 1.00 5.06 20.97
CA ILE A 370 2.38 4.90 21.47
C ILE A 370 3.33 5.90 20.82
N LEU A 371 3.15 6.22 19.54
CA LEU A 371 3.97 7.18 18.80
C LEU A 371 3.56 8.65 19.04
N GLY A 372 2.48 8.91 19.78
CA GLY A 372 2.01 10.26 20.08
C GLY A 372 1.37 10.99 18.91
N ILE A 373 0.66 10.25 18.04
CA ILE A 373 0.05 10.79 16.82
C ILE A 373 -1.40 10.34 16.67
N GLN A 374 -2.22 11.15 15.98
CA GLN A 374 -3.55 10.73 15.55
C GLN A 374 -3.49 9.83 14.31
N PRO A 375 -4.01 8.59 14.37
CA PRO A 375 -3.83 7.62 13.29
C PRO A 375 -4.88 7.72 12.17
N PHE A 376 -5.81 8.66 12.23
CA PHE A 376 -7.03 8.65 11.41
C PHE A 376 -7.12 9.75 10.33
N ASP A 377 -6.45 10.88 10.53
CA ASP A 377 -6.31 11.95 9.51
C ASP A 377 -5.30 11.59 8.40
N GLN A 378 -5.17 12.46 7.39
CA GLN A 378 -4.29 12.24 6.21
C GLN A 378 -3.97 13.53 5.43
N PRO A 379 -3.34 14.55 6.06
CA PRO A 379 -3.14 15.86 5.44
C PRO A 379 -2.34 15.83 4.13
N ASN A 380 -1.31 14.98 4.02
CA ASN A 380 -0.42 14.96 2.85
C ASN A 380 -1.02 14.20 1.65
N VAL A 381 -2.08 13.41 1.87
CA VAL A 381 -2.88 12.86 0.76
C VAL A 381 -3.63 14.00 0.07
N GLN A 382 -4.21 14.94 0.82
CA GLN A 382 -4.87 16.11 0.25
C GLN A 382 -3.87 17.05 -0.43
N GLU A 383 -2.69 17.26 0.16
CA GLU A 383 -1.59 18.01 -0.46
C GLU A 383 -1.25 17.46 -1.86
N SER A 384 -1.17 16.13 -2.01
CA SER A 384 -0.86 15.48 -3.28
C SER A 384 -1.92 15.76 -4.36
N LYS A 385 -3.20 15.81 -3.96
CA LYS A 385 -4.32 16.15 -4.85
C LYS A 385 -4.22 17.61 -5.30
N ASN A 386 -3.95 18.51 -4.36
CA ASN A 386 -3.83 19.94 -4.64
C ASN A 386 -2.67 20.22 -5.61
N ASN A 387 -1.51 19.60 -5.39
CA ASN A 387 -0.34 19.77 -6.27
C ASN A 387 -0.62 19.22 -7.67
N THR A 388 -1.28 18.06 -7.78
CA THR A 388 -1.70 17.52 -9.08
C THR A 388 -2.62 18.51 -9.81
N ALA A 389 -3.62 19.05 -9.12
CA ALA A 389 -4.55 20.03 -9.70
C ALA A 389 -3.84 21.31 -10.17
N GLN A 390 -2.88 21.82 -9.38
CA GLN A 390 -2.06 22.97 -9.76
C GLN A 390 -1.22 22.70 -11.01
N VAL A 391 -0.59 21.53 -11.11
CA VAL A 391 0.21 21.16 -12.29
C VAL A 391 -0.68 21.01 -13.53
N LEU A 392 -1.87 20.44 -13.40
CA LEU A 392 -2.83 20.36 -14.50
C LEU A 392 -3.29 21.75 -14.95
N GLN A 393 -3.59 22.65 -14.01
CA GLN A 393 -3.99 24.01 -14.33
C GLN A 393 -2.86 24.77 -15.04
N GLN A 394 -1.61 24.59 -14.59
CA GLN A 394 -0.45 25.16 -15.27
C GLN A 394 -0.31 24.62 -16.70
N ALA A 395 -0.54 23.32 -16.90
CA ALA A 395 -0.48 22.71 -18.22
C ALA A 395 -1.58 23.23 -19.16
N GLU A 396 -2.78 23.46 -18.65
CA GLU A 396 -3.88 24.07 -19.39
C GLU A 396 -3.54 25.52 -19.79
N ASN A 397 -3.05 26.32 -18.84
CA ASN A 397 -2.72 27.73 -19.08
C ASN A 397 -1.53 27.91 -20.04
N ASN A 398 -0.53 27.05 -19.95
CA ASN A 398 0.72 27.18 -20.72
C ASN A 398 0.75 26.31 -21.99
N GLY A 399 -0.26 25.45 -22.20
CA GLY A 399 -0.30 24.46 -23.28
C GLY A 399 0.65 23.27 -23.12
N ALA A 400 1.42 23.19 -22.02
CA ALA A 400 2.36 22.10 -21.74
C ALA A 400 2.63 21.93 -20.23
N LEU A 401 2.91 20.69 -19.82
CA LEU A 401 3.32 20.38 -18.44
C LEU A 401 4.66 21.05 -18.09
N PRO A 402 4.91 21.36 -16.79
CA PRO A 402 6.20 21.86 -16.33
C PRO A 402 7.35 20.92 -16.69
N SER A 403 8.44 21.49 -17.20
CA SER A 403 9.66 20.74 -17.50
C SER A 403 10.38 20.39 -16.20
N ILE A 404 10.53 19.09 -15.91
CA ILE A 404 11.31 18.61 -14.76
C ILE A 404 12.62 17.99 -15.26
N PRO A 405 13.78 18.49 -14.82
CA PRO A 405 15.06 17.88 -15.14
C PRO A 405 15.11 16.42 -14.68
N ALA A 406 15.42 15.51 -15.61
CA ALA A 406 15.68 14.12 -15.28
C ALA A 406 17.19 13.91 -15.14
N SER A 407 17.62 13.33 -14.02
CA SER A 407 19.01 12.96 -13.81
C SER A 407 19.34 11.68 -14.59
N PRO A 408 20.58 11.51 -15.10
CA PRO A 408 21.00 10.25 -15.69
C PRO A 408 20.80 9.10 -14.68
N PRO A 409 20.15 7.97 -15.07
CA PRO A 409 19.68 6.96 -14.13
C PRO A 409 20.72 6.52 -13.10
N LYS A 410 21.94 6.17 -13.56
CA LYS A 410 23.03 5.70 -12.70
C LYS A 410 23.55 6.78 -11.75
N ALA A 411 23.63 8.03 -12.23
CA ALA A 411 24.10 9.15 -11.43
C ALA A 411 23.10 9.49 -10.31
N ALA A 412 21.80 9.50 -10.64
CA ALA A 412 20.74 9.74 -9.67
C ALA A 412 20.76 8.72 -8.52
N LEU A 413 20.81 7.43 -8.86
CA LEU A 413 20.86 6.37 -7.86
C LEU A 413 22.16 6.44 -7.03
N ALA A 414 23.30 6.70 -7.66
CA ALA A 414 24.56 6.85 -6.94
C ALA A 414 24.53 8.04 -5.96
N GLN A 415 23.95 9.17 -6.35
CA GLN A 415 23.82 10.35 -5.51
C GLN A 415 22.93 10.08 -4.28
N LEU A 416 21.79 9.40 -4.45
CA LEU A 416 20.97 9.00 -3.29
C LEU A 416 21.74 8.03 -2.38
N LEU A 417 22.46 7.07 -2.95
CA LEU A 417 23.21 6.07 -2.19
C LEU A 417 24.42 6.63 -1.44
N GLN A 418 24.92 7.83 -1.78
CA GLN A 418 25.92 8.52 -0.95
C GLN A 418 25.35 8.89 0.43
N GLN A 419 24.03 8.99 0.55
CA GLN A 419 23.31 9.23 1.80
C GLN A 419 22.83 7.93 2.46
N ALA A 420 23.19 6.77 1.92
CA ALA A 420 22.83 5.48 2.51
C ALA A 420 23.58 5.26 3.84
N GLY A 421 22.90 4.67 4.83
CA GLY A 421 23.37 4.55 6.21
C GLY A 421 22.39 5.21 7.18
N GLY A 422 22.64 5.14 8.50
CA GLY A 422 21.89 5.93 9.49
C GLY A 422 20.36 5.82 9.43
N ASN A 423 19.80 4.62 9.66
CA ASN A 423 18.35 4.37 9.69
C ASN A 423 17.55 4.88 8.45
N ARG A 424 18.21 5.09 7.31
CA ARG A 424 17.59 5.54 6.05
C ARG A 424 16.88 4.38 5.33
N TYR A 425 15.92 4.72 4.48
CA TYR A 425 15.33 3.78 3.50
C TYR A 425 15.26 4.41 2.11
N LEU A 426 15.21 3.59 1.06
CA LEU A 426 15.10 4.02 -0.33
C LEU A 426 13.75 3.55 -0.92
N ALA A 427 12.91 4.50 -1.29
CA ALA A 427 11.64 4.26 -1.97
C ALA A 427 11.83 4.36 -3.49
N LEU A 428 11.41 3.30 -4.20
CA LEU A 428 11.33 3.28 -5.65
C LEU A 428 9.90 3.64 -6.07
N LEU A 429 9.73 4.83 -6.65
CA LEU A 429 8.43 5.39 -7.00
C LEU A 429 8.19 5.26 -8.51
N ALA A 430 7.45 4.24 -8.93
CA ALA A 430 7.40 3.83 -10.34
C ALA A 430 6.12 4.31 -11.04
N TYR A 431 6.22 5.40 -11.80
CA TYR A 431 5.19 5.83 -12.76
C TYR A 431 5.42 5.13 -14.11
N THR A 432 5.09 3.84 -14.18
CA THR A 432 5.17 3.02 -15.40
C THR A 432 4.10 1.94 -15.39
N THR A 433 3.92 1.28 -16.54
CA THR A 433 2.93 0.21 -16.67
C THR A 433 3.41 -1.06 -15.95
N PRO A 434 2.66 -1.59 -14.97
CA PRO A 434 3.00 -2.85 -14.32
C PRO A 434 3.12 -3.98 -15.34
N SER A 435 4.19 -4.78 -15.21
CA SER A 435 4.40 -5.97 -16.03
C SER A 435 5.36 -6.91 -15.31
N ALA A 436 5.31 -8.21 -15.62
CA ALA A 436 6.22 -9.19 -15.04
C ALA A 436 7.70 -8.81 -15.22
N GLN A 437 8.05 -8.14 -16.32
CA GLN A 437 9.41 -7.70 -16.60
C GLN A 437 9.85 -6.52 -15.73
N VAL A 438 8.97 -5.54 -15.52
CA VAL A 438 9.23 -4.39 -14.63
C VAL A 438 9.30 -4.87 -13.18
N GLU A 439 8.38 -5.74 -12.75
CA GLU A 439 8.37 -6.34 -11.42
C GLU A 439 9.67 -7.10 -11.13
N ALA A 440 10.10 -7.94 -12.07
CA ALA A 440 11.37 -8.65 -11.95
C ALA A 440 12.57 -7.69 -11.86
N ALA A 441 12.56 -6.59 -12.63
CA ALA A 441 13.62 -5.59 -12.60
C ALA A 441 13.65 -4.81 -11.27
N LEU A 442 12.50 -4.36 -10.76
CA LEU A 442 12.38 -3.71 -9.45
C LEU A 442 12.83 -4.65 -8.34
N ARG A 443 12.38 -5.91 -8.36
CA ARG A 443 12.80 -6.94 -7.42
C ARG A 443 14.31 -7.16 -7.44
N ALA A 444 14.92 -7.24 -8.63
CA ALA A 444 16.37 -7.39 -8.76
C ALA A 444 17.13 -6.17 -8.22
N LEU A 445 16.66 -4.95 -8.49
CA LEU A 445 17.23 -3.73 -7.95
C LEU A 445 17.16 -3.70 -6.42
N ARG A 446 15.98 -3.94 -5.84
CA ARG A 446 15.78 -4.02 -4.37
C ARG A 446 16.70 -5.05 -3.71
N LYS A 447 16.83 -6.24 -4.31
CA LYS A 447 17.73 -7.29 -3.78
C LYS A 447 19.18 -6.81 -3.68
N VAL A 448 19.68 -6.15 -4.72
CA VAL A 448 21.06 -5.62 -4.74
C VAL A 448 21.23 -4.52 -3.70
N LEU A 449 20.26 -3.61 -3.60
CA LEU A 449 20.27 -2.51 -2.62
C LEU A 449 20.34 -3.01 -1.18
N VAL A 450 19.46 -3.94 -0.79
CA VAL A 450 19.46 -4.54 0.55
C VAL A 450 20.78 -5.28 0.79
N THR A 451 21.21 -6.13 -0.15
CA THR A 451 22.38 -6.99 0.07
C THR A 451 23.69 -6.19 0.16
N ARG A 452 23.84 -5.13 -0.64
CA ARG A 452 25.09 -4.38 -0.75
C ARG A 452 25.16 -3.15 0.15
N TYR A 453 24.05 -2.43 0.27
CA TYR A 453 24.00 -1.16 0.99
C TYR A 453 23.31 -1.27 2.34
N ARG A 454 22.77 -2.45 2.69
CA ARG A 454 22.05 -2.71 3.95
C ARG A 454 20.92 -1.72 4.22
N ILE A 455 20.36 -1.15 3.16
CA ILE A 455 19.30 -0.13 3.21
C ILE A 455 17.95 -0.79 2.98
N ALA A 456 16.94 -0.37 3.74
CA ALA A 456 15.56 -0.79 3.48
C ALA A 456 15.04 -0.24 2.17
N THR A 457 14.28 -1.05 1.45
CA THR A 457 13.71 -0.67 0.17
C THR A 457 12.20 -0.83 0.16
N THR A 458 11.49 0.21 -0.24
CA THR A 458 10.07 0.13 -0.61
C THR A 458 9.94 0.32 -2.12
N ALA A 459 8.86 -0.18 -2.71
CA ALA A 459 8.56 0.05 -4.12
C ALA A 459 7.06 0.12 -4.33
N GLY A 460 6.60 1.17 -5.01
CA GLY A 460 5.18 1.38 -5.28
C GLY A 460 4.96 1.92 -6.68
N TYR A 461 3.85 1.54 -7.30
CA TYR A 461 3.43 2.11 -8.58
C TYR A 461 2.68 3.41 -8.36
N GLY A 462 3.00 4.42 -9.17
CA GLY A 462 2.26 5.68 -9.22
C GLY A 462 1.01 5.55 -10.12
N PRO A 463 -0.06 6.33 -9.86
CA PRO A 463 -0.28 7.18 -8.69
C PRO A 463 -0.78 6.43 -7.43
N ARG A 464 -0.96 5.11 -7.48
CA ARG A 464 -1.49 4.31 -6.35
C ARG A 464 -0.81 4.65 -5.02
N TYR A 465 0.52 4.75 -5.00
CA TYR A 465 1.24 5.02 -3.75
C TYR A 465 0.93 6.40 -3.14
N LEU A 466 0.43 7.37 -3.91
CA LEU A 466 0.02 8.68 -3.38
C LEU A 466 -1.15 8.57 -2.40
N HIS A 467 -2.00 7.54 -2.59
CA HIS A 467 -3.11 7.16 -1.70
C HIS A 467 -2.72 5.95 -0.84
N SER A 468 -1.44 5.83 -0.49
CA SER A 468 -0.95 4.92 0.53
C SER A 468 0.32 5.47 1.17
N THR A 469 1.50 5.10 0.70
CA THR A 469 2.75 5.49 1.36
C THR A 469 3.12 6.98 1.17
N GLY A 470 2.44 7.71 0.30
CA GLY A 470 2.66 9.14 0.05
C GLY A 470 2.54 10.01 1.31
N GLN A 471 1.63 9.67 2.23
CA GLN A 471 1.51 10.33 3.53
C GLN A 471 2.81 10.20 4.34
N LEU A 472 3.35 8.98 4.46
CA LEU A 472 4.63 8.70 5.13
C LEU A 472 5.81 9.40 4.44
N HIS A 473 5.84 9.43 3.12
CA HIS A 473 6.95 10.05 2.39
C HIS A 473 7.09 11.55 2.69
N LYS A 474 5.96 12.22 3.00
CA LYS A 474 5.88 13.67 3.22
C LYS A 474 5.83 14.02 4.70
N GLY A 475 4.96 13.37 5.48
CA GLY A 475 4.75 13.66 6.90
C GLY A 475 5.60 12.82 7.85
N GLY A 476 6.20 11.72 7.38
CA GLY A 476 6.94 10.77 8.20
C GLY A 476 8.37 11.20 8.58
N PRO A 477 9.18 10.28 9.14
CA PRO A 477 10.55 10.58 9.54
C PRO A 477 11.41 11.00 8.35
N ASN A 478 12.38 11.88 8.58
CA ASN A 478 13.33 12.33 7.55
C ASN A 478 14.44 11.32 7.24
N SER A 479 14.03 10.06 7.09
CA SER A 479 14.88 8.91 6.77
C SER A 479 14.72 8.43 5.33
N GLY A 480 13.73 8.94 4.59
CA GLY A 480 13.45 8.54 3.21
C GLY A 480 14.40 9.14 2.17
N LEU A 481 14.83 8.29 1.24
CA LEU A 481 15.46 8.63 -0.03
C LEU A 481 14.49 8.18 -1.15
N PHE A 482 14.26 9.02 -2.16
CA PHE A 482 13.20 8.79 -3.14
C PHE A 482 13.76 8.78 -4.57
N LEU A 483 13.63 7.66 -5.25
CA LEU A 483 13.97 7.53 -6.67
C LEU A 483 12.69 7.42 -7.48
N GLU A 484 12.32 8.52 -8.12
CA GLU A 484 11.14 8.58 -8.98
C GLU A 484 11.48 8.10 -10.40
N LEU A 485 10.82 7.04 -10.84
CA LEU A 485 11.04 6.36 -12.10
C LEU A 485 9.84 6.61 -13.02
N VAL A 486 10.02 7.49 -14.01
CA VAL A 486 8.91 8.00 -14.82
C VAL A 486 9.02 7.52 -16.26
N ASP A 487 7.97 6.84 -16.73
CA ASP A 487 7.78 6.41 -18.11
C ASP A 487 7.32 7.57 -19.00
N ARG A 488 7.38 7.39 -20.32
CA ARG A 488 6.96 8.37 -21.32
C ARG A 488 5.43 8.52 -21.41
N MET A 489 4.67 7.62 -20.77
CA MET A 489 3.21 7.54 -20.86
C MET A 489 2.70 7.38 -22.31
N LYS A 490 3.43 6.61 -23.13
CA LYS A 490 3.09 6.35 -24.53
C LYS A 490 2.89 4.85 -24.82
N PRO A 491 1.94 4.45 -25.70
CA PRO A 491 0.86 5.27 -26.25
C PRO A 491 0.01 5.94 -25.16
N ASP A 492 -0.65 7.04 -25.49
CA ASP A 492 -1.49 7.79 -24.54
C ASP A 492 -2.98 7.44 -24.74
N LEU A 493 -3.86 7.89 -23.85
CA LEU A 493 -5.31 7.75 -23.94
C LEU A 493 -6.02 9.05 -23.53
N PRO A 494 -7.03 9.52 -24.27
CA PRO A 494 -7.85 10.65 -23.84
C PRO A 494 -8.65 10.29 -22.58
N VAL A 495 -8.98 11.31 -21.77
CA VAL A 495 -10.01 11.20 -20.73
C VAL A 495 -11.26 11.91 -21.25
N PRO A 496 -12.36 11.19 -21.54
CA PRO A 496 -13.55 11.81 -22.11
C PRO A 496 -14.10 12.95 -21.23
N GLY A 497 -14.36 14.10 -21.85
CA GLY A 497 -14.88 15.28 -21.15
C GLY A 497 -13.87 16.05 -20.30
N GLN A 498 -12.58 15.75 -20.40
CA GLN A 498 -11.50 16.48 -19.71
C GLN A 498 -10.53 17.12 -20.71
N PRO A 499 -9.89 18.25 -20.37
CA PRO A 499 -8.92 18.90 -21.24
C PRO A 499 -7.56 18.19 -21.28
N PHE A 500 -7.38 17.12 -20.49
CA PHE A 500 -6.14 16.37 -20.38
C PHE A 500 -6.32 14.89 -20.74
N THR A 501 -5.21 14.23 -21.10
CA THR A 501 -5.14 12.78 -21.31
C THR A 501 -4.76 12.04 -20.02
N PHE A 502 -4.90 10.71 -19.99
CA PHE A 502 -4.37 9.88 -18.91
C PHE A 502 -2.85 10.05 -18.76
N GLY A 503 -2.12 10.23 -19.86
CA GLY A 503 -0.68 10.47 -19.84
C GLY A 503 -0.33 11.82 -19.22
N THR A 504 -1.08 12.88 -19.55
CA THR A 504 -0.95 14.18 -18.90
C THR A 504 -1.26 14.09 -17.41
N LEU A 505 -2.34 13.40 -17.03
CA LEU A 505 -2.71 13.20 -15.62
C LEU A 505 -1.61 12.43 -14.84
N ALA A 506 -1.12 11.31 -15.37
CA ALA A 506 -0.08 10.53 -14.71
C ALA A 506 1.24 11.30 -14.57
N GLN A 507 1.63 12.10 -15.58
CA GLN A 507 2.80 12.98 -15.49
C GLN A 507 2.58 14.12 -14.49
N ALA A 508 1.40 14.74 -14.47
CA ALA A 508 1.06 15.78 -13.51
C ALA A 508 1.14 15.28 -12.06
N GLN A 509 0.65 14.06 -11.81
CA GLN A 509 0.77 13.39 -10.52
C GLN A 509 2.22 13.15 -10.11
N ALA A 510 3.06 12.68 -11.03
CA ALA A 510 4.49 12.51 -10.80
C ALA A 510 5.17 13.85 -10.47
N ILE A 511 4.92 14.89 -11.28
CA ILE A 511 5.47 16.24 -11.06
C ILE A 511 5.05 16.79 -9.70
N GLY A 512 3.75 16.74 -9.37
CA GLY A 512 3.22 17.24 -8.10
C GLY A 512 3.75 16.47 -6.89
N ASP A 513 4.01 15.17 -7.02
CA ASP A 513 4.64 14.37 -5.96
C ASP A 513 6.09 14.79 -5.74
N LEU A 514 6.89 14.90 -6.79
CA LEU A 514 8.29 15.34 -6.69
C LEU A 514 8.41 16.75 -6.08
N GLN A 515 7.56 17.68 -6.52
CA GLN A 515 7.51 19.04 -5.97
C GLN A 515 7.17 19.04 -4.48
N SER A 516 6.20 18.22 -4.06
CA SER A 516 5.86 18.04 -2.65
C SER A 516 7.04 17.48 -1.85
N LEU A 517 7.70 16.43 -2.35
CA LEU A 517 8.87 15.86 -1.70
C LEU A 517 9.98 16.91 -1.50
N HIS A 518 10.25 17.76 -2.51
CA HIS A 518 11.21 18.85 -2.38
C HIS A 518 10.75 19.95 -1.40
N ALA A 519 9.47 20.30 -1.38
CA ALA A 519 8.90 21.26 -0.42
C ALA A 519 9.07 20.77 1.03
N HIS A 520 8.97 19.45 1.26
CA HIS A 520 9.26 18.80 2.55
C HIS A 520 10.76 18.48 2.75
N GLN A 521 11.65 19.08 1.95
CA GLN A 521 13.11 18.91 2.03
C GLN A 521 13.57 17.44 1.96
N ARG A 522 12.83 16.60 1.24
CA ARG A 522 13.16 15.19 1.04
C ARG A 522 14.22 15.04 -0.05
N SER A 523 15.11 14.07 0.14
CA SER A 523 16.08 13.68 -0.90
C SER A 523 15.38 12.87 -2.00
N ALA A 524 14.91 13.57 -3.02
CA ALA A 524 14.17 12.98 -4.14
C ALA A 524 14.81 13.33 -5.49
N LEU A 525 15.01 12.32 -6.34
CA LEU A 525 15.53 12.49 -7.70
C LEU A 525 14.68 11.75 -8.71
N ARG A 526 14.47 12.37 -9.88
CA ARG A 526 13.74 11.80 -11.01
C ARG A 526 14.67 11.17 -12.03
N VAL A 527 14.25 10.02 -12.53
CA VAL A 527 14.87 9.28 -13.62
C VAL A 527 13.82 9.01 -14.71
N ALA A 528 14.16 9.38 -15.94
CA ALA A 528 13.39 8.99 -17.11
C ALA A 528 13.68 7.53 -17.49
N LEU A 529 12.63 6.71 -17.59
CA LEU A 529 12.75 5.28 -17.92
C LEU A 529 12.98 5.01 -19.41
N GLY A 530 12.66 5.98 -20.28
CA GLY A 530 12.85 5.86 -21.72
C GLY A 530 11.91 4.84 -22.38
N PRO A 531 12.26 4.31 -23.57
CA PRO A 531 11.38 3.41 -24.33
C PRO A 531 11.29 1.99 -23.79
N LYS A 532 12.25 1.56 -22.94
CA LYS A 532 12.32 0.21 -22.39
C LYS A 532 12.45 0.26 -20.87
N PRO A 533 11.35 0.53 -20.13
CA PRO A 533 11.38 0.74 -18.68
C PRO A 533 12.10 -0.36 -17.90
N ALA A 534 11.81 -1.62 -18.21
CA ALA A 534 12.41 -2.76 -17.53
C ALA A 534 13.93 -2.86 -17.78
N ASP A 535 14.41 -2.50 -18.98
CA ASP A 535 15.85 -2.49 -19.30
C ASP A 535 16.58 -1.40 -18.52
N THR A 536 15.99 -0.20 -18.44
CA THR A 536 16.56 0.91 -17.66
C THR A 536 16.69 0.55 -16.19
N ILE A 537 15.66 -0.07 -15.59
CA ILE A 537 15.71 -0.54 -14.19
C ILE A 537 16.74 -1.67 -14.01
N ARG A 538 16.83 -2.61 -14.95
CA ARG A 538 17.89 -3.66 -14.94
C ARG A 538 19.29 -3.04 -15.00
N ALA A 539 19.48 -2.01 -15.82
CA ALA A 539 20.77 -1.32 -15.94
C ALA A 539 21.20 -0.63 -14.64
N LEU A 540 20.25 -0.13 -13.83
CA LEU A 540 20.53 0.37 -12.47
C LEU A 540 21.08 -0.76 -11.59
N SER A 541 20.38 -1.90 -11.52
CA SER A 541 20.81 -3.06 -10.73
C SER A 541 22.20 -3.58 -11.16
N ALA A 542 22.44 -3.67 -12.48
CA ALA A 542 23.73 -4.09 -13.03
C ALA A 542 24.87 -3.12 -12.64
N SER A 543 24.61 -1.80 -12.63
CA SER A 543 25.63 -0.81 -12.30
C SER A 543 26.13 -0.92 -10.85
N LEU A 544 25.26 -1.37 -9.93
CA LEU A 544 25.63 -1.62 -8.53
C LEU A 544 26.40 -2.93 -8.34
N THR A 545 26.28 -3.87 -9.28
CA THR A 545 26.95 -5.17 -9.22
C THR A 545 28.37 -5.11 -9.81
N LEU A 546 28.56 -4.32 -10.88
CA LEU A 546 29.81 -4.20 -11.63
C LEU A 546 30.90 -3.36 -10.94
N GLN A 547 30.62 -2.64 -9.84
CA GLN A 547 31.63 -1.89 -9.08
C GLN A 547 32.60 -2.79 -8.26
N ARG A 548 32.91 -4.01 -8.72
CA ARG A 548 34.05 -4.80 -8.24
C ARG A 548 35.22 -4.63 -9.21
N GLY A 549 36.16 -3.76 -8.85
CA GLY A 549 37.55 -3.85 -9.32
C GLY A 549 38.07 -2.70 -10.17
N THR A 550 38.56 -1.63 -9.54
CA THR A 550 39.78 -0.91 -9.95
C THR A 550 40.38 -0.16 -8.74
N SER A 551 40.95 -0.90 -7.79
CA SER A 551 42.02 -0.38 -6.93
C SER A 551 43.12 -1.42 -6.80
N ARG A 552 43.81 -1.67 -7.92
CA ARG A 552 45.13 -2.33 -7.86
C ARG A 552 46.12 -1.23 -7.45
N PRO A 553 46.91 -1.41 -6.37
CA PRO A 553 47.91 -0.43 -6.00
C PRO A 553 48.97 -0.39 -7.11
N ALA A 554 49.28 0.81 -7.60
CA ALA A 554 50.33 1.01 -8.58
C ALA A 554 51.65 0.49 -7.98
N LYS A 555 52.16 -0.63 -8.52
CA LYS A 555 53.54 -1.06 -8.26
C LYS A 555 54.47 0.06 -8.76
N LYS A 556 55.09 0.78 -7.83
CA LYS A 556 56.24 1.65 -8.11
C LYS A 556 57.32 0.79 -8.78
N ARG A 557 57.54 0.98 -10.09
CA ARG A 557 58.77 0.57 -10.76
C ARG A 557 59.87 1.53 -10.32
N THR A 558 60.71 1.10 -9.40
CA THR A 558 62.02 1.71 -9.14
C THR A 558 62.88 1.53 -10.38
N ALA A 559 63.12 2.61 -11.12
CA ALA A 559 64.10 2.66 -12.19
C ALA A 559 65.49 2.94 -11.56
N SER A 560 66.38 1.95 -11.57
CA SER A 560 67.79 2.16 -11.28
C SER A 560 68.43 2.90 -12.46
N ARG A 561 68.78 4.19 -12.27
CA ARG A 561 69.63 4.94 -13.20
C ARG A 561 71.08 4.49 -13.01
N SER A 562 71.66 3.83 -14.01
CA SER A 562 73.10 3.74 -14.16
C SER A 562 73.65 5.12 -14.54
N ARG A 563 74.46 5.73 -13.67
CA ARG A 563 75.37 6.82 -14.01
C ARG A 563 76.74 6.20 -14.32
N ARG A 564 77.31 6.52 -15.48
CA ARG A 564 78.76 6.44 -15.71
C ARG A 564 79.20 7.54 -16.68
N ARG A 565 80.43 8.00 -16.43
CA ARG A 565 81.25 9.05 -17.10
C ARG A 565 80.88 10.47 -16.64
N HIS A 566 81.78 11.29 -16.09
CA HIS A 566 83.25 11.32 -16.12
C HIS A 566 83.89 11.18 -14.75
#